data_AF-A0A847VCM7-F1
#
_entry.id   AF-A0A847VCM7-F1
#
_cell.length_a   1.000
_cell.length_b   1.000
_cell.length_c   1.000
_cell.angle_alpha   90.00
_cell.angle_beta   90.00
_cell.angle_gamma   90.00
#
_symmetry.space_group_name_H-M   'P 1'
#
loop_
_entity.id
_entity.type
_entity.pdbx_description
1 polymer ?
#
loop_
_entity_poly.entity_id
_entity_poly.type
_entity_poly.pdbx_seq_one_letter_code
_entity_poly.pdbx_strand_id
1 'polypeptide(L)'
;MKKLLIVLSIVLGVILLLFGEYFLLERYLCPADDTQSPVVTDEKEPPQAMMLLIEFKNTDGLVNMVSDMKERGIKGLLMVNADFTEENLDAIKAVLATGVVEIAPSYDPKPYWEMTYDEQYEIISDMITRIEEMLEVKPRVISSRYMASNEDTVKIAEELGIEYITARGTTELATTVYKPEEYSVKIISVSNIDVPEFKYGSFCDYSFYERAGSPEDMEKEYKRAILNNKFIGVSHTNIGGQKERWNTMWHNFWDNYDVDWVDLDTLGTVDKEMPMWQIPINMNAPYTPEKIRPAVAYEDEEDVVNPCKVDELVQGTQATTEESRVANDKIVVFHNNVGTMCKEMKAFFKENKIEYEEHLTTEPDFTELFNSYKSKFEQSEGVSSTFGYYPFIFIEEKVFSGFNSHIGSDILVILNK
;
A
#
# COMPACT_ATOMS: atom_id res chain seq x y z
N MET A 1 -7.66 85.70 -29.48
CA MET A 1 -6.71 84.75 -30.12
C MET A 1 -5.57 84.29 -29.21
N LYS A 2 -4.72 85.16 -28.63
CA LYS A 2 -3.59 84.72 -27.76
C LYS A 2 -3.98 83.81 -26.58
N LYS A 3 -5.07 84.12 -25.85
CA LYS A 3 -5.53 83.28 -24.73
C LYS A 3 -6.01 81.89 -25.17
N LEU A 4 -6.62 81.79 -26.35
CA LEU A 4 -7.10 80.52 -26.91
C LEU A 4 -5.92 79.63 -27.32
N LEU A 5 -4.89 80.22 -27.92
CA LEU A 5 -3.64 79.53 -28.26
C LEU A 5 -2.91 78.99 -27.03
N ILE A 6 -2.86 79.74 -25.93
CA ILE A 6 -2.23 79.28 -24.68
C ILE A 6 -2.99 78.07 -24.10
N VAL A 7 -4.32 78.11 -24.08
CA VAL A 7 -5.14 76.99 -23.59
C VAL A 7 -4.94 75.75 -24.46
N LEU A 8 -4.93 75.90 -25.80
CA LEU A 8 -4.64 74.80 -26.72
C LEU A 8 -3.25 74.20 -26.52
N SER A 9 -2.22 75.02 -26.28
CA SER A 9 -0.86 74.52 -25.99
C SER A 9 -0.79 73.75 -24.68
N ILE A 10 -1.51 74.19 -23.64
CA ILE A 10 -1.55 73.48 -22.36
C ILE A 10 -2.27 72.14 -22.51
N VAL A 11 -3.42 72.11 -23.18
CA VAL A 11 -4.17 70.87 -23.43
C VAL A 11 -3.34 69.88 -24.24
N LEU A 12 -2.65 70.35 -25.29
CA LEU A 12 -1.77 69.50 -26.10
C LEU A 12 -0.59 68.96 -25.27
N GLY A 13 -0.01 69.79 -24.38
CA GLY A 13 1.05 69.37 -23.47
C GLY A 13 0.61 68.27 -22.51
N VAL A 14 -0.60 68.38 -21.95
CA VAL A 14 -1.17 67.35 -21.06
C VAL A 14 -1.44 66.05 -21.82
N ILE A 15 -1.97 66.13 -23.04
CA ILE A 15 -2.21 64.95 -23.88
C ILE A 15 -0.89 64.23 -24.21
N LEU A 16 0.16 64.98 -24.56
CA LEU A 16 1.47 64.41 -24.84
C LEU A 16 2.10 63.74 -23.60
N LEU A 17 1.88 64.31 -22.41
CA LEU A 17 2.33 63.73 -21.14
C LEU A 17 1.63 62.40 -20.85
N LEU A 18 0.29 62.37 -20.98
CA LEU A 18 -0.50 61.14 -20.80
C LEU A 18 -0.14 60.06 -21.83
N PHE A 19 0.12 60.46 -23.08
CA PHE A 19 0.55 59.54 -24.13
C PHE A 19 1.96 58.99 -23.86
N GLY A 20 2.87 59.84 -23.34
CA GLY A 20 4.21 59.43 -22.93
C GLY A 20 4.20 58.48 -21.73
N GLU A 21 3.37 58.74 -20.72
CA GLU A 21 3.18 57.83 -19.58
C GLU A 21 2.58 56.50 -20.02
N TYR A 22 1.56 56.50 -20.88
CA TYR A 22 1.00 55.27 -21.45
C TYR A 22 2.06 54.44 -22.17
N PHE A 23 2.88 55.07 -23.03
CA PHE A 23 3.93 54.37 -23.79
C PHE A 23 5.06 53.84 -22.90
N LEU A 24 5.38 54.53 -21.80
CA LEU A 24 6.36 54.05 -20.82
C LEU A 24 5.80 52.90 -19.98
N LEU A 25 4.52 52.95 -19.59
CA LEU A 25 3.84 51.86 -18.88
C LEU A 25 3.77 50.59 -19.77
N GLU A 26 3.35 50.73 -21.02
CA GLU A 26 3.30 49.64 -22.00
C GLU A 26 4.69 49.06 -22.28
N ARG A 27 5.73 49.89 -22.38
CA ARG A 27 7.07 49.41 -22.75
C ARG A 27 7.85 48.80 -21.58
N TYR A 28 7.64 49.26 -20.34
CA TYR A 28 8.48 48.89 -19.20
C TYR A 28 7.76 48.14 -18.08
N LEU A 29 6.43 48.25 -17.97
CA LEU A 29 5.65 47.60 -16.91
C LEU A 29 4.73 46.49 -17.43
N CYS A 30 4.31 46.55 -18.70
CA CYS A 30 3.54 45.48 -19.35
C CYS A 30 4.03 45.29 -20.79
N PRO A 31 5.26 44.77 -21.01
CA PRO A 31 5.75 44.53 -22.36
C PRO A 31 4.73 43.66 -23.09
N ALA A 32 4.20 44.17 -24.21
CA ALA A 32 3.44 43.36 -25.14
C ALA A 32 4.35 42.23 -25.61
N ASP A 33 3.97 41.01 -25.25
CA ASP A 33 4.71 39.79 -25.52
C ASP A 33 4.60 39.45 -27.01
N ASP A 34 5.29 40.25 -27.83
CA ASP A 34 5.46 40.06 -29.29
C ASP A 34 6.75 39.29 -29.60
N THR A 35 7.26 38.55 -28.62
CA THR A 35 8.01 37.34 -28.92
C THR A 35 7.00 36.23 -29.14
N GLN A 36 6.75 35.90 -30.41
CA GLN A 36 6.50 34.52 -30.79
C GLN A 36 7.71 33.70 -30.34
N SER A 37 7.72 33.33 -29.07
CA SER A 37 8.36 32.12 -28.61
C SER A 37 7.86 31.00 -29.52
N PRO A 38 8.72 30.06 -29.93
CA PRO A 38 8.20 28.85 -30.54
C PRO A 38 7.11 28.33 -29.59
N VAL A 39 5.96 27.94 -30.12
CA VAL A 39 5.01 27.11 -29.40
C VAL A 39 5.75 25.80 -29.15
N VAL A 40 6.60 25.80 -28.13
CA VAL A 40 6.94 24.59 -27.39
C VAL A 40 5.61 24.27 -26.74
N THR A 41 4.89 23.32 -27.33
CA THR A 41 4.05 22.46 -26.53
C THR A 41 5.00 21.86 -25.49
N ASP A 42 5.13 22.51 -24.33
CA ASP A 42 5.65 21.86 -23.13
C ASP A 42 4.61 20.79 -22.81
N GLU A 43 4.66 19.67 -23.53
CA GLU A 43 4.17 18.41 -23.02
C GLU A 43 5.03 18.15 -21.79
N LYS A 44 4.55 18.65 -20.65
CA LYS A 44 5.13 18.37 -19.36
C LYS A 44 5.21 16.85 -19.25
N GLU A 45 6.42 16.32 -19.12
CA GLU A 45 6.61 14.89 -18.95
C GLU A 45 5.73 14.40 -17.78
N PRO A 46 5.13 13.20 -17.92
CA PRO A 46 4.29 12.65 -16.86
C PRO A 46 5.10 12.59 -15.54
N PRO A 47 4.45 12.84 -14.40
CA PRO A 47 5.11 12.71 -13.11
C PRO A 47 5.59 11.28 -12.91
N GLN A 48 6.78 11.11 -12.35
CA GLN A 48 7.27 9.81 -11.92
C GLN A 48 6.65 9.42 -10.59
N ALA A 49 6.17 8.20 -10.47
CA ALA A 49 5.58 7.71 -9.24
C ALA A 49 5.97 6.27 -8.94
N MET A 50 5.84 5.90 -7.67
CA MET A 50 6.01 4.53 -7.21
C MET A 50 4.99 4.24 -6.11
N MET A 51 4.52 3.00 -6.02
CA MET A 51 3.68 2.58 -4.91
C MET A 51 4.52 2.19 -3.69
N LEU A 52 4.02 2.48 -2.50
CA LEU A 52 4.53 1.94 -1.23
C LEU A 52 3.40 1.17 -0.56
N LEU A 53 3.49 -0.15 -0.62
CA LEU A 53 2.54 -1.06 0.00
C LEU A 53 2.96 -1.33 1.44
N ILE A 54 2.02 -1.29 2.37
CA ILE A 54 2.25 -1.59 3.78
C ILE A 54 1.30 -2.70 4.18
N GLU A 55 1.83 -3.81 4.71
CA GLU A 55 1.02 -4.93 5.17
C GLU A 55 1.47 -5.43 6.56
N PHE A 56 0.49 -5.79 7.38
CA PHE A 56 0.70 -6.26 8.75
C PHE A 56 -0.45 -7.14 9.28
N LYS A 57 -1.48 -7.43 8.49
CA LYS A 57 -2.70 -8.12 8.91
C LYS A 57 -2.87 -9.48 8.22
N ASN A 58 -2.96 -9.51 6.89
CA ASN A 58 -3.10 -10.74 6.11
C ASN A 58 -2.57 -10.51 4.68
N THR A 59 -2.65 -11.50 3.80
CA THR A 59 -2.11 -11.38 2.44
C THR A 59 -3.16 -11.18 1.35
N ASP A 60 -4.46 -11.21 1.68
CA ASP A 60 -5.54 -11.16 0.69
C ASP A 60 -5.52 -9.85 -0.09
N GLY A 61 -5.49 -8.72 0.62
CA GLY A 61 -5.38 -7.40 0.00
C GLY A 61 -4.04 -7.18 -0.70
N LEU A 62 -2.95 -7.74 -0.16
CA LEU A 62 -1.62 -7.64 -0.76
C LEU A 62 -1.57 -8.31 -2.13
N VAL A 63 -2.11 -9.53 -2.23
CA VAL A 63 -2.17 -10.31 -3.47
C VAL A 63 -2.98 -9.58 -4.54
N ASN A 64 -4.15 -9.05 -4.17
CA ASN A 64 -4.98 -8.24 -5.08
C ASN A 64 -4.19 -7.05 -5.63
N MET A 65 -3.60 -6.28 -4.73
CA MET A 65 -2.87 -5.06 -5.10
C MET A 65 -1.70 -5.36 -6.03
N VAL A 66 -0.92 -6.39 -5.72
CA VAL A 66 0.24 -6.80 -6.53
C VAL A 66 -0.21 -7.34 -7.89
N SER A 67 -1.32 -8.10 -7.95
CA SER A 67 -1.90 -8.57 -9.20
C SER A 67 -2.33 -7.41 -10.08
N ASP A 68 -3.10 -6.46 -9.52
CA ASP A 68 -3.59 -5.29 -10.25
C ASP A 68 -2.45 -4.41 -10.76
N MET A 69 -1.41 -4.22 -9.93
CA MET A 69 -0.19 -3.50 -10.29
C MET A 69 0.57 -4.21 -11.40
N LYS A 70 0.67 -5.56 -11.35
CA LYS A 70 1.36 -6.37 -12.37
C LYS A 70 0.74 -6.16 -13.74
N GLU A 71 -0.59 -6.21 -13.83
CA GLU A 71 -1.33 -6.04 -15.09
C GLU A 71 -1.13 -4.66 -15.71
N ARG A 72 -0.91 -3.64 -14.87
CA ARG A 72 -0.73 -2.24 -15.26
C ARG A 72 0.72 -1.81 -15.37
N GLY A 73 1.68 -2.71 -15.11
CA GLY A 73 3.11 -2.40 -15.14
C GLY A 73 3.56 -1.46 -14.02
N ILE A 74 2.82 -1.37 -12.93
CA ILE A 74 3.08 -0.45 -11.82
C ILE A 74 4.14 -1.05 -10.91
N LYS A 75 5.08 -0.22 -10.46
CA LYS A 75 6.18 -0.64 -9.57
C LYS A 75 5.97 -0.14 -8.14
N GLY A 76 6.56 -0.86 -7.19
CA GLY A 76 6.45 -0.47 -5.79
C GLY A 76 7.49 -1.04 -4.85
N LEU A 77 7.35 -0.65 -3.59
CA LEU A 77 8.02 -1.24 -2.44
C LEU A 77 6.99 -1.93 -1.56
N LEU A 78 7.37 -3.05 -0.95
CA LEU A 78 6.58 -3.76 0.04
C LEU A 78 7.18 -3.60 1.43
N MET A 79 6.55 -2.76 2.25
CA MET A 79 6.86 -2.60 3.66
C MET A 79 6.14 -3.64 4.52
N VAL A 80 6.92 -4.55 5.07
CA VAL A 80 6.47 -5.60 6.01
C VAL A 80 7.50 -5.78 7.12
N ASN A 81 7.06 -6.24 8.28
CA ASN A 81 7.98 -6.62 9.35
C ASN A 81 8.42 -8.10 9.19
N ALA A 82 9.47 -8.48 9.92
CA ALA A 82 10.03 -9.83 9.85
C ALA A 82 9.03 -10.90 10.33
N ASP A 83 8.28 -10.65 11.40
CA ASP A 83 7.31 -11.61 11.95
C ASP A 83 6.18 -11.91 10.95
N PHE A 84 5.60 -10.89 10.32
CA PHE A 84 4.59 -11.03 9.29
C PHE A 84 5.12 -11.79 8.08
N THR A 85 6.38 -11.52 7.70
CA THR A 85 7.03 -12.21 6.59
C THR A 85 7.21 -13.70 6.91
N GLU A 86 7.60 -14.03 8.14
CA GLU A 86 7.76 -15.40 8.61
C GLU A 86 6.43 -16.17 8.59
N GLU A 87 5.37 -15.55 9.10
CA GLU A 87 4.03 -16.13 9.13
C GLU A 87 3.42 -16.34 7.74
N ASN A 88 3.86 -15.57 6.74
CA ASN A 88 3.28 -15.55 5.39
C ASN A 88 4.33 -15.82 4.30
N LEU A 89 5.36 -16.60 4.63
CA LEU A 89 6.58 -16.72 3.82
C LEU A 89 6.32 -17.07 2.35
N ASP A 90 5.50 -18.08 2.09
CA ASP A 90 5.22 -18.54 0.73
C ASP A 90 4.48 -17.47 -0.10
N ALA A 91 3.55 -16.76 0.52
CA ALA A 91 2.84 -15.66 -0.13
C ALA A 91 3.77 -14.48 -0.43
N ILE A 92 4.67 -14.12 0.50
CA ILE A 92 5.66 -13.06 0.25
C ILE A 92 6.63 -13.47 -0.85
N LYS A 93 7.09 -14.73 -0.86
CA LYS A 93 7.93 -15.26 -1.96
C LYS A 93 7.21 -15.17 -3.30
N ALA A 94 5.93 -15.55 -3.36
CA ALA A 94 5.12 -15.45 -4.57
C ALA A 94 4.95 -13.99 -5.03
N VAL A 95 4.70 -13.07 -4.09
CA VAL A 95 4.61 -11.62 -4.36
C VAL A 95 5.93 -11.09 -4.93
N LEU A 96 7.07 -11.40 -4.32
CA LEU A 96 8.37 -10.92 -4.80
C LEU A 96 8.75 -11.53 -6.15
N ALA A 97 8.39 -12.79 -6.40
CA ALA A 97 8.63 -13.45 -7.68
C ALA A 97 7.93 -12.76 -8.87
N THR A 98 6.92 -11.90 -8.63
CA THR A 98 6.28 -11.11 -9.69
C THR A 98 7.18 -10.01 -10.27
N GLY A 99 8.21 -9.57 -9.53
CA GLY A 99 9.07 -8.44 -9.92
C GLY A 99 8.34 -7.07 -9.95
N VAL A 100 7.16 -7.00 -9.34
CA VAL A 100 6.36 -5.76 -9.22
C VAL A 100 6.85 -4.92 -8.05
N VAL A 101 7.21 -5.57 -6.94
CA VAL A 101 7.64 -4.90 -5.72
C VAL A 101 9.01 -5.38 -5.25
N GLU A 102 9.78 -4.47 -4.67
CA GLU A 102 10.98 -4.79 -3.88
C GLU A 102 10.66 -4.79 -2.38
N ILE A 103 11.29 -5.68 -1.60
CA ILE A 103 11.07 -5.77 -0.15
C ILE A 103 11.70 -4.57 0.58
N ALA A 104 10.95 -3.98 1.50
CA ALA A 104 11.38 -2.88 2.36
C ALA A 104 11.11 -3.23 3.84
N PRO A 105 11.99 -4.00 4.49
CA PRO A 105 11.79 -4.41 5.88
C PRO A 105 11.52 -3.22 6.79
N SER A 106 10.47 -3.33 7.62
CA SER A 106 10.00 -2.24 8.46
C SER A 106 9.81 -2.69 9.91
N TYR A 107 10.38 -1.91 10.84
CA TYR A 107 10.11 -2.08 12.26
C TYR A 107 8.87 -1.28 12.68
N ASP A 108 7.72 -1.95 12.79
CA ASP A 108 6.46 -1.29 13.18
C ASP A 108 6.26 -1.03 14.70
N PRO A 109 6.84 -1.77 15.67
CA PRO A 109 6.45 -1.56 17.07
C PRO A 109 6.62 -0.12 17.58
N LYS A 110 7.68 0.60 17.17
CA LYS A 110 7.96 1.99 17.60
C LYS A 110 8.73 2.78 16.53
N PRO A 111 8.58 4.12 16.48
CA PRO A 111 9.38 4.97 15.60
C PRO A 111 10.84 5.09 16.10
N TYR A 112 11.80 5.24 15.19
CA TYR A 112 13.23 5.37 15.51
C TYR A 112 13.66 6.70 16.11
N TRP A 113 12.86 7.77 16.00
CA TRP A 113 13.30 9.13 16.37
C TRP A 113 13.87 9.28 17.78
N GLU A 114 13.37 8.49 18.74
CA GLU A 114 13.76 8.54 20.16
C GLU A 114 14.66 7.37 20.59
N MET A 115 15.01 6.47 19.66
CA MET A 115 15.90 5.34 19.95
C MET A 115 17.36 5.74 19.81
N THR A 116 18.19 5.17 20.68
CA THR A 116 19.64 5.29 20.58
C THR A 116 20.19 4.55 19.36
N TYR A 117 21.41 4.89 18.95
CA TYR A 117 22.13 4.17 17.91
C TYR A 117 22.15 2.65 18.17
N ASP A 118 22.57 2.22 19.37
CA ASP A 118 22.73 0.80 19.69
C ASP A 118 21.39 0.04 19.60
N GLU A 119 20.30 0.66 20.09
CA GLU A 119 18.95 0.08 19.98
C GLU A 119 18.49 -0.04 18.53
N GLN A 120 18.67 1.01 17.72
CA GLN A 120 18.34 0.95 16.29
C GLN A 120 19.19 -0.10 15.57
N TYR A 121 20.49 -0.18 15.88
CA TYR A 121 21.42 -1.09 15.23
C TYR A 121 21.04 -2.55 15.49
N GLU A 122 20.73 -2.91 16.74
CA GLU A 122 20.28 -4.25 17.10
C GLU A 122 19.00 -4.64 16.34
N ILE A 123 18.00 -3.73 16.33
CA ILE A 123 16.71 -3.95 15.66
C ILE A 123 16.86 -4.07 14.15
N ILE A 124 17.60 -3.15 13.52
CA ILE A 124 17.77 -3.12 12.07
C ILE A 124 18.59 -4.34 11.61
N SER A 125 19.64 -4.70 12.34
CA SER A 125 20.46 -5.87 12.02
C SER A 125 19.67 -7.17 12.11
N ASP A 126 18.89 -7.36 13.19
CA ASP A 126 18.02 -8.54 13.34
C ASP A 126 16.99 -8.61 12.22
N MET A 127 16.29 -7.50 11.96
CA MET A 127 15.27 -7.42 10.92
C MET A 127 15.81 -7.76 9.53
N ILE A 128 16.96 -7.18 9.14
CA ILE A 128 17.58 -7.47 7.84
C ILE A 128 18.04 -8.93 7.77
N THR A 129 18.72 -9.42 8.81
CA THR A 129 19.24 -10.80 8.84
C THR A 129 18.10 -11.81 8.66
N ARG A 130 17.01 -11.66 9.43
CA ARG A 130 15.84 -12.55 9.33
C ARG A 130 15.23 -12.52 7.94
N ILE A 131 15.07 -11.34 7.35
CA ILE A 131 14.51 -11.20 6.00
C ILE A 131 15.41 -11.83 4.95
N GLU A 132 16.73 -11.58 5.00
CA GLU A 132 17.72 -12.15 4.09
C GLU A 132 17.72 -13.68 4.16
N GLU A 133 17.68 -14.25 5.37
CA GLU A 133 17.65 -15.71 5.57
C GLU A 133 16.34 -16.34 5.07
N MET A 134 15.19 -15.70 5.29
CA MET A 134 13.88 -16.25 4.91
C MET A 134 13.62 -16.17 3.41
N LEU A 135 13.95 -15.02 2.81
CA LEU A 135 13.58 -14.71 1.43
C LEU A 135 14.72 -14.94 0.43
N GLU A 136 15.96 -15.10 0.90
CA GLU A 136 17.16 -15.16 0.06
C GLU A 136 17.33 -13.91 -0.81
N VAL A 137 16.85 -12.76 -0.33
CA VAL A 137 16.93 -11.45 -0.99
C VAL A 137 17.63 -10.47 -0.06
N LYS A 138 18.62 -9.75 -0.58
CA LYS A 138 19.25 -8.62 0.13
C LYS A 138 18.38 -7.36 0.04
N PRO A 139 17.81 -6.85 1.14
CA PRO A 139 17.05 -5.61 1.11
C PRO A 139 17.93 -4.43 0.73
N ARG A 140 17.40 -3.54 -0.12
CA ARG A 140 18.06 -2.30 -0.52
C ARG A 140 17.51 -1.08 0.22
N VAL A 141 16.35 -1.24 0.85
CA VAL A 141 15.62 -0.20 1.55
C VAL A 141 15.13 -0.71 2.89
N ILE A 142 15.19 0.14 3.93
CA ILE A 142 14.58 -0.13 5.23
C ILE A 142 13.62 0.99 5.65
N SER A 143 12.73 0.64 6.57
CA SER A 143 11.76 1.55 7.14
C SER A 143 11.49 1.26 8.62
N SER A 144 10.63 2.08 9.20
CA SER A 144 10.08 1.89 10.53
C SER A 144 8.69 2.48 10.60
N ARG A 145 8.02 2.32 11.74
CA ARG A 145 6.75 2.96 12.03
C ARG A 145 6.80 4.46 11.71
N TYR A 146 5.81 4.91 10.94
CA TYR A 146 5.67 6.27 10.44
C TYR A 146 6.81 6.74 9.53
N MET A 147 7.58 5.81 8.97
CA MET A 147 8.82 6.09 8.24
C MET A 147 9.75 6.97 9.06
N ALA A 148 9.84 6.67 10.36
CA ALA A 148 10.67 7.43 11.27
C ALA A 148 12.15 7.10 11.04
N SER A 149 12.93 8.11 10.69
CA SER A 149 14.37 8.00 10.53
C SER A 149 15.06 9.26 11.03
N ASN A 150 16.32 9.09 11.42
CA ASN A 150 17.23 10.16 11.83
C ASN A 150 18.65 9.84 11.34
N GLU A 151 19.63 10.66 11.73
CA GLU A 151 21.03 10.45 11.35
C GLU A 151 21.59 9.09 11.81
N ASP A 152 21.19 8.60 12.98
CA ASP A 152 21.64 7.28 13.44
C ASP A 152 21.11 6.18 12.51
N THR A 153 19.86 6.27 12.05
CA THR A 153 19.32 5.35 11.02
C THR A 153 20.16 5.36 9.74
N VAL A 154 20.62 6.53 9.29
CA VAL A 154 21.47 6.68 8.09
C VAL A 154 22.84 6.01 8.30
N LYS A 155 23.48 6.24 9.45
CA LYS A 155 24.78 5.63 9.79
C LYS A 155 24.69 4.10 9.83
N ILE A 156 23.63 3.58 10.43
CA ILE A 156 23.40 2.13 10.54
C ILE A 156 23.15 1.55 9.15
N ALA A 157 22.34 2.21 8.32
CA ALA A 157 22.11 1.79 6.94
C ALA A 157 23.42 1.74 6.13
N GLU A 158 24.31 2.73 6.31
CA GLU A 158 25.65 2.73 5.68
C GLU A 158 26.48 1.53 6.14
N GLU A 159 26.54 1.28 7.45
CA GLU A 159 27.32 0.18 8.04
C GLU A 159 26.84 -1.20 7.57
N LEU A 160 25.52 -1.36 7.40
CA LEU A 160 24.89 -2.59 6.93
C LEU A 160 24.80 -2.70 5.40
N GLY A 161 25.24 -1.67 4.68
CA GLY A 161 25.24 -1.64 3.21
C GLY A 161 23.84 -1.62 2.59
N ILE A 162 22.92 -0.88 3.22
CA ILE A 162 21.58 -0.57 2.73
C ILE A 162 21.63 0.74 1.94
N GLU A 163 21.04 0.75 0.75
CA GLU A 163 21.15 1.89 -0.17
C GLU A 163 20.18 3.03 0.15
N TYR A 164 19.00 2.70 0.67
CA TYR A 164 17.92 3.65 0.90
C TYR A 164 17.32 3.50 2.30
N ILE A 165 16.90 4.61 2.87
CA ILE A 165 15.96 4.62 3.98
C ILE A 165 14.73 5.43 3.59
N THR A 166 13.57 5.01 4.08
CA THR A 166 12.37 5.86 4.00
C THR A 166 12.38 6.88 5.14
N ALA A 167 11.85 8.06 4.86
CA ALA A 167 11.61 9.11 5.83
C ALA A 167 10.20 9.67 5.67
N ARG A 168 9.61 10.10 6.78
CA ARG A 168 8.34 10.84 6.73
C ARG A 168 8.48 12.08 5.85
N GLY A 169 7.47 12.34 5.02
CA GLY A 169 7.48 13.40 4.03
C GLY A 169 7.76 14.79 4.56
N THR A 170 8.62 15.52 3.85
CA THR A 170 9.04 16.89 4.19
C THR A 170 8.68 17.91 3.11
N THR A 171 8.17 17.44 1.97
CA THR A 171 7.85 18.23 0.78
C THR A 171 6.40 18.03 0.34
N GLU A 172 5.50 17.88 1.32
CA GLU A 172 4.06 17.73 1.09
C GLU A 172 3.79 16.56 0.14
N LEU A 173 2.95 16.73 -0.88
CA LEU A 173 2.57 15.66 -1.80
C LEU A 173 3.71 15.21 -2.73
N ALA A 174 4.79 15.99 -2.83
CA ALA A 174 5.97 15.58 -3.59
C ALA A 174 6.77 14.53 -2.81
N THR A 175 7.45 13.66 -3.54
CA THR A 175 8.54 12.86 -3.00
C THR A 175 9.86 13.56 -3.30
N THR A 176 10.78 13.54 -2.34
CA THR A 176 12.12 14.10 -2.52
C THR A 176 13.16 13.12 -2.00
N VAL A 177 14.11 12.78 -2.87
CA VAL A 177 15.23 11.91 -2.55
C VAL A 177 16.43 12.78 -2.18
N TYR A 178 16.77 12.76 -0.90
CA TYR A 178 17.95 13.43 -0.38
C TYR A 178 19.14 12.49 -0.39
N LYS A 179 20.32 13.03 -0.64
CA LYS A 179 21.59 12.35 -0.43
C LYS A 179 22.45 13.19 0.54
N PRO A 180 22.69 12.71 1.77
CA PRO A 180 23.65 13.33 2.66
C PRO A 180 25.03 13.41 2.01
N GLU A 181 25.79 14.48 2.23
CA GLU A 181 27.17 14.57 1.74
C GLU A 181 28.11 13.59 2.46
N GLU A 182 27.78 13.26 3.71
CA GLU A 182 28.58 12.43 4.61
C GLU A 182 28.38 10.93 4.40
N TYR A 183 27.30 10.52 3.72
CA TYR A 183 26.85 9.13 3.61
C TYR A 183 26.49 8.78 2.15
N SER A 184 26.67 7.52 1.76
CA SER A 184 26.24 6.99 0.47
C SER A 184 24.74 6.64 0.43
N VAL A 185 24.14 6.44 1.62
CA VAL A 185 22.71 6.15 1.79
C VAL A 185 21.82 7.30 1.32
N LYS A 186 20.77 6.99 0.57
CA LYS A 186 19.76 7.97 0.14
C LYS A 186 18.54 7.94 1.05
N ILE A 187 17.94 9.10 1.27
CA ILE A 187 16.75 9.27 2.11
C ILE A 187 15.56 9.59 1.21
N ILE A 188 14.61 8.66 1.12
CA ILE A 188 13.36 8.82 0.38
C ILE A 188 12.34 9.49 1.29
N SER A 189 12.11 10.80 1.11
CA SER A 189 11.04 11.51 1.82
C SER A 189 9.70 11.19 1.15
N VAL A 190 8.92 10.31 1.78
CA VAL A 190 7.66 9.77 1.25
C VAL A 190 6.57 10.85 1.24
N SER A 191 5.82 10.97 0.14
CA SER A 191 4.74 11.95 -0.01
C SER A 191 3.77 11.99 1.19
N ASN A 192 3.40 13.21 1.59
CA ASN A 192 2.62 13.52 2.79
C ASN A 192 1.50 14.50 2.46
N ILE A 193 0.35 14.33 3.11
CA ILE A 193 -0.79 15.23 2.97
C ILE A 193 -0.46 16.55 3.70
N ASP A 194 -0.77 17.68 3.08
CA ASP A 194 -0.60 19.02 3.66
C ASP A 194 -1.91 19.63 4.16
N VAL A 195 -3.00 18.86 4.07
CA VAL A 195 -4.36 19.25 4.43
C VAL A 195 -4.60 19.04 5.94
N PRO A 196 -4.87 20.11 6.72
CA PRO A 196 -5.06 20.03 8.18
C PRO A 196 -6.16 19.06 8.63
N GLU A 197 -7.22 18.93 7.85
CA GLU A 197 -8.36 18.04 8.09
C GLU A 197 -7.90 16.58 8.24
N PHE A 198 -6.93 16.17 7.41
CA PHE A 198 -6.31 14.85 7.44
C PHE A 198 -5.02 14.81 8.29
N LYS A 199 -4.76 15.88 9.05
CA LYS A 199 -3.75 15.97 10.11
C LYS A 199 -2.33 15.65 9.66
N TYR A 200 -2.00 15.88 8.40
CA TYR A 200 -0.65 15.69 7.86
C TYR A 200 -0.13 14.24 7.92
N GLY A 201 -1.01 13.26 7.67
CA GLY A 201 -0.63 11.87 7.42
C GLY A 201 0.11 11.68 6.09
N SER A 202 0.73 10.51 5.88
CA SER A 202 1.29 10.15 4.56
C SER A 202 0.18 10.21 3.50
N PHE A 203 0.53 10.43 2.23
CA PHE A 203 -0.41 10.37 1.11
C PHE A 203 -0.86 8.91 0.88
N CYS A 204 -1.75 8.44 1.75
CA CYS A 204 -2.15 7.05 1.85
C CYS A 204 -3.63 6.85 2.10
N ASP A 205 -4.21 5.81 1.50
CA ASP A 205 -5.63 5.45 1.64
C ASP A 205 -6.08 5.37 3.11
N TYR A 206 -5.30 4.72 3.95
CA TYR A 206 -5.56 4.57 5.38
C TYR A 206 -5.61 5.90 6.13
N SER A 207 -4.80 6.90 5.74
CA SER A 207 -4.84 8.24 6.35
C SER A 207 -6.17 8.94 6.10
N PHE A 208 -6.77 8.74 4.94
CA PHE A 208 -8.10 9.25 4.63
C PHE A 208 -9.16 8.40 5.33
N TYR A 209 -9.10 7.07 5.17
CA TYR A 209 -10.03 6.13 5.76
C TYR A 209 -10.20 6.35 7.28
N GLU A 210 -9.11 6.34 8.04
CA GLU A 210 -9.17 6.50 9.50
C GLU A 210 -9.70 7.86 9.96
N ARG A 211 -9.77 8.87 9.09
CA ARG A 211 -10.10 10.25 9.47
C ARG A 211 -11.42 10.72 8.86
N ALA A 212 -12.32 9.78 8.60
CA ALA A 212 -13.62 10.01 7.96
C ALA A 212 -13.51 10.62 6.55
N GLY A 213 -12.37 10.42 5.89
CA GLY A 213 -12.20 10.74 4.47
C GLY A 213 -12.84 9.70 3.57
N SER A 214 -13.02 10.10 2.32
CA SER A 214 -13.55 9.27 1.24
C SER A 214 -12.52 9.06 0.13
N PRO A 215 -12.69 8.05 -0.73
CA PRO A 215 -11.91 7.93 -1.97
C PRO A 215 -11.85 9.22 -2.79
N GLU A 216 -12.96 9.96 -2.87
CA GLU A 216 -13.05 11.22 -3.60
C GLU A 216 -12.21 12.34 -2.96
N ASP A 217 -11.99 12.29 -1.64
CA ASP A 217 -11.08 13.22 -0.97
C ASP A 217 -9.63 12.92 -1.32
N MET A 218 -9.27 11.64 -1.37
CA MET A 218 -7.93 11.25 -1.83
C MET A 218 -7.71 11.56 -3.30
N GLU A 219 -8.73 11.44 -4.17
CA GLU A 219 -8.65 11.83 -5.58
C GLU A 219 -8.32 13.33 -5.76
N LYS A 220 -8.87 14.21 -4.91
CA LYS A 220 -8.53 15.64 -4.94
C LYS A 220 -7.04 15.84 -4.67
N GLU A 221 -6.51 15.11 -3.70
CA GLU A 221 -5.09 15.16 -3.35
C GLU A 221 -4.22 14.51 -4.43
N TYR A 222 -4.69 13.44 -5.06
CA TYR A 222 -4.01 12.81 -6.21
C TYR A 222 -3.86 13.79 -7.38
N LYS A 223 -4.92 14.53 -7.73
CA LYS A 223 -4.89 15.58 -8.76
C LYS A 223 -3.87 16.68 -8.46
N ARG A 224 -3.57 16.92 -7.19
CA ARG A 224 -2.49 17.84 -6.77
C ARG A 224 -1.13 17.16 -6.82
N ALA A 225 -1.04 15.88 -6.44
CA ALA A 225 0.19 15.10 -6.43
C ALA A 225 0.80 14.98 -7.82
N ILE A 226 -0.01 14.72 -8.85
CA ILE A 226 0.44 14.60 -10.26
C ILE A 226 0.95 15.92 -10.86
N LEU A 227 0.82 17.05 -10.16
CA LEU A 227 1.44 18.30 -10.56
C LEU A 227 2.92 18.39 -10.16
N ASN A 228 3.41 17.49 -9.30
CA ASN A 228 4.82 17.41 -8.92
C ASN A 228 5.63 16.60 -9.94
N ASN A 229 6.96 16.64 -9.86
CA ASN A 229 7.81 15.81 -10.72
C ASN A 229 7.85 14.35 -10.24
N LYS A 230 7.81 14.15 -8.91
CA LYS A 230 7.85 12.85 -8.26
C LYS A 230 6.84 12.78 -7.12
N PHE A 231 6.19 11.63 -6.95
CA PHE A 231 5.41 11.34 -5.74
C PHE A 231 5.40 9.83 -5.43
N ILE A 232 5.04 9.48 -4.20
CA ILE A 232 4.81 8.09 -3.78
C ILE A 232 3.37 7.97 -3.34
N GLY A 233 2.63 7.06 -3.98
CA GLY A 233 1.31 6.64 -3.50
C GLY A 233 1.48 5.55 -2.46
N VAL A 234 0.93 5.74 -1.26
CA VAL A 234 1.06 4.75 -0.19
C VAL A 234 -0.27 4.02 -0.01
N SER A 235 -0.26 2.69 0.08
CA SER A 235 -1.46 1.91 0.38
C SER A 235 -1.20 0.97 1.54
N HIS A 236 -2.12 0.95 2.50
CA HIS A 236 -2.24 -0.23 3.35
C HIS A 236 -3.09 -1.25 2.62
N THR A 237 -2.54 -2.42 2.35
CA THR A 237 -3.16 -3.36 1.41
C THR A 237 -4.45 -3.97 1.94
N ASN A 238 -4.61 -4.04 3.27
CA ASN A 238 -5.87 -4.36 3.94
C ASN A 238 -7.00 -3.30 3.74
N ILE A 239 -6.69 -2.14 3.14
CA ILE A 239 -7.63 -1.13 2.69
C ILE A 239 -7.63 -1.08 1.16
N GLY A 240 -6.53 -0.65 0.54
CA GLY A 240 -6.47 -0.39 -0.90
C GLY A 240 -6.52 -1.65 -1.78
N GLY A 241 -6.17 -2.81 -1.24
CA GLY A 241 -6.29 -4.09 -1.95
C GLY A 241 -7.50 -4.92 -1.53
N GLN A 242 -8.04 -4.69 -0.32
CA GLN A 242 -9.12 -5.50 0.22
C GLN A 242 -10.50 -4.83 0.10
N LYS A 243 -10.61 -3.51 0.29
CA LYS A 243 -11.91 -2.82 0.35
C LYS A 243 -12.29 -2.27 -1.01
N GLU A 244 -13.44 -2.68 -1.54
CA GLU A 244 -13.86 -2.48 -2.93
C GLU A 244 -13.77 -1.01 -3.37
N ARG A 245 -14.32 -0.09 -2.59
CA ARG A 245 -14.31 1.34 -2.94
C ARG A 245 -12.91 1.96 -2.94
N TRP A 246 -12.01 1.48 -2.09
CA TRP A 246 -10.63 1.95 -2.02
C TRP A 246 -9.75 1.31 -3.10
N ASN A 247 -10.01 0.05 -3.45
CA ASN A 247 -9.37 -0.62 -4.57
C ASN A 247 -9.78 0.00 -5.91
N THR A 248 -11.08 0.25 -6.11
CA THR A 248 -11.61 0.96 -7.28
C THR A 248 -10.97 2.34 -7.45
N MET A 249 -10.71 3.04 -6.34
CA MET A 249 -10.01 4.33 -6.36
C MET A 249 -8.58 4.20 -6.90
N TRP A 250 -7.81 3.20 -6.45
CA TRP A 250 -6.48 2.96 -6.99
C TRP A 250 -6.51 2.59 -8.48
N HIS A 251 -7.44 1.73 -8.91
CA HIS A 251 -7.65 1.46 -10.34
C HIS A 251 -7.95 2.73 -11.11
N ASN A 252 -8.82 3.59 -10.58
CA ASN A 252 -9.13 4.87 -11.23
C ASN A 252 -7.90 5.78 -11.34
N PHE A 253 -7.02 5.80 -10.35
CA PHE A 253 -5.77 6.58 -10.39
C PHE A 253 -4.83 6.04 -11.46
N TRP A 254 -4.71 4.72 -11.57
CA TRP A 254 -3.83 4.07 -12.54
C TRP A 254 -4.35 4.13 -13.97
N ASP A 255 -5.66 4.02 -14.16
CA ASP A 255 -6.27 3.85 -15.48
C ASP A 255 -6.62 5.19 -16.16
N ASN A 256 -6.80 6.27 -15.39
CA ASN A 256 -7.32 7.55 -15.91
C ASN A 256 -6.33 8.72 -15.85
N TYR A 257 -5.15 8.55 -15.25
CA TYR A 257 -4.16 9.62 -15.12
C TYR A 257 -2.83 9.22 -15.75
N ASP A 258 -2.23 10.16 -16.46
CA ASP A 258 -0.92 9.96 -17.10
C ASP A 258 0.18 10.13 -16.05
N VAL A 259 0.70 9.01 -15.56
CA VAL A 259 1.73 8.92 -14.52
C VAL A 259 2.71 7.81 -14.91
N ASP A 260 4.00 8.11 -14.87
CA ASP A 260 5.05 7.13 -15.13
C ASP A 260 5.37 6.36 -13.85
N TRP A 261 4.86 5.13 -13.73
CA TRP A 261 5.06 4.28 -12.56
C TRP A 261 6.40 3.55 -12.63
N VAL A 262 7.40 4.11 -11.98
CA VAL A 262 8.81 3.73 -12.11
C VAL A 262 9.34 2.95 -10.91
N ASP A 263 10.44 2.22 -11.13
CA ASP A 263 11.14 1.45 -10.10
C ASP A 263 11.94 2.30 -9.11
N LEU A 264 12.52 1.64 -8.10
CA LEU A 264 13.31 2.27 -7.06
C LEU A 264 14.54 3.00 -7.61
N ASP A 265 15.18 2.48 -8.66
CA ASP A 265 16.38 3.09 -9.24
C ASP A 265 16.06 4.41 -9.93
N THR A 266 14.94 4.46 -10.62
CA THR A 266 14.47 5.65 -11.34
C THR A 266 13.90 6.69 -10.38
N LEU A 267 12.98 6.29 -9.48
CA LEU A 267 12.43 7.20 -8.48
C LEU A 267 13.51 7.70 -7.52
N GLY A 268 14.41 6.78 -7.11
CA GLY A 268 15.54 6.98 -6.19
C GLY A 268 16.70 7.78 -6.76
N THR A 269 16.54 8.39 -7.93
CA THR A 269 17.48 9.41 -8.43
C THR A 269 17.48 10.62 -7.48
N VAL A 270 18.68 11.13 -7.18
CA VAL A 270 18.87 12.17 -6.16
C VAL A 270 18.30 13.49 -6.65
N ASP A 271 17.42 14.10 -5.85
CA ASP A 271 16.87 15.42 -6.12
C ASP A 271 17.70 16.52 -5.44
N LYS A 272 18.23 16.22 -4.25
CA LYS A 272 19.01 17.16 -3.43
C LYS A 272 20.17 16.47 -2.74
N GLU A 273 21.38 16.93 -2.99
CA GLU A 273 22.58 16.56 -2.23
C GLU A 273 22.91 17.71 -1.26
N MET A 274 23.04 17.40 0.03
CA MET A 274 23.30 18.39 1.08
C MET A 274 23.79 17.74 2.38
N PRO A 275 24.42 18.49 3.30
CA PRO A 275 24.86 17.94 4.58
C PRO A 275 23.69 17.35 5.39
N MET A 276 23.91 16.24 6.09
CA MET A 276 22.87 15.54 6.85
C MET A 276 22.11 16.46 7.80
N TRP A 277 22.80 17.39 8.47
CA TRP A 277 22.20 18.32 9.42
C TRP A 277 21.22 19.33 8.79
N GLN A 278 21.27 19.53 7.47
CA GLN A 278 20.33 20.39 6.72
C GLN A 278 19.11 19.63 6.20
N ILE A 279 19.15 18.30 6.17
CA ILE A 279 18.03 17.50 5.69
C ILE A 279 16.90 17.61 6.71
N PRO A 280 15.70 18.07 6.29
CA PRO A 280 14.58 18.23 7.20
C PRO A 280 14.10 16.89 7.75
N ILE A 281 13.62 16.89 8.99
CA ILE A 281 13.00 15.72 9.62
C ILE A 281 11.57 16.10 10.01
N ASN A 282 10.59 15.34 9.51
CA ASN A 282 9.20 15.48 9.91
C ASN A 282 8.86 14.48 11.02
N MET A 283 8.66 14.98 12.25
CA MET A 283 8.27 14.16 13.41
C MET A 283 6.78 14.24 13.76
N ASN A 284 5.95 14.82 12.89
CA ASN A 284 4.53 14.98 13.18
C ASN A 284 3.84 13.60 13.24
N ALA A 285 3.28 13.24 14.40
CA ALA A 285 2.59 11.96 14.61
C ALA A 285 1.08 12.19 14.84
N PRO A 286 0.25 12.16 13.77
CA PRO A 286 -1.17 12.46 13.89
C PRO A 286 -2.04 11.26 14.25
N TYR A 287 -1.47 10.09 14.54
CA TYR A 287 -2.21 8.87 14.86
C TYR A 287 -2.35 8.74 16.37
N THR A 288 -3.49 9.16 16.89
CA THR A 288 -3.90 8.89 18.28
C THR A 288 -5.29 8.25 18.24
N PRO A 289 -5.65 7.39 19.22
CA PRO A 289 -6.96 6.74 19.23
C PRO A 289 -8.15 7.72 19.11
N GLU A 290 -8.01 8.92 19.67
CA GLU A 290 -9.02 9.98 19.58
C GLU A 290 -9.25 10.50 18.15
N LYS A 291 -8.25 10.33 17.28
CA LYS A 291 -8.20 10.84 15.92
C LYS A 291 -8.62 9.81 14.86
N ILE A 292 -8.75 8.53 15.23
CA ILE A 292 -9.20 7.43 14.36
C ILE A 292 -10.73 7.31 14.48
N ARG A 293 -11.43 7.72 13.43
CA ARG A 293 -12.89 7.75 13.31
C ARG A 293 -13.27 7.56 11.84
N PRO A 294 -13.20 6.33 11.29
CA PRO A 294 -13.59 6.11 9.91
C PRO A 294 -15.08 6.38 9.73
N ALA A 295 -15.46 6.85 8.53
CA ALA A 295 -16.86 7.16 8.21
C ALA A 295 -17.71 5.89 8.09
N VAL A 296 -17.10 4.82 7.57
CA VAL A 296 -17.64 3.46 7.49
C VAL A 296 -16.73 2.57 8.32
N ALA A 297 -17.28 1.73 9.20
CA ALA A 297 -16.44 0.84 10.00
C ALA A 297 -15.80 -0.23 9.11
N TYR A 298 -14.64 -0.75 9.52
CA TYR A 298 -13.87 -1.68 8.69
C TYR A 298 -14.66 -2.93 8.30
N GLU A 299 -15.47 -3.46 9.22
CA GLU A 299 -16.29 -4.66 9.01
C GLU A 299 -17.51 -4.38 8.11
N ASP A 300 -17.90 -3.11 7.98
CA ASP A 300 -19.03 -2.67 7.15
C ASP A 300 -18.58 -2.22 5.75
N GLU A 301 -17.25 -2.15 5.50
CA GLU A 301 -16.69 -1.92 4.16
C GLU A 301 -16.75 -3.21 3.34
N GLU A 302 -17.36 -3.12 2.15
CA GLU A 302 -17.44 -4.23 1.20
C GLU A 302 -16.02 -4.64 0.76
N ASP A 303 -15.75 -5.95 0.82
CA ASP A 303 -14.51 -6.53 0.35
C ASP A 303 -14.57 -6.77 -1.16
N VAL A 304 -13.43 -6.64 -1.83
CA VAL A 304 -13.27 -7.07 -3.23
C VAL A 304 -13.57 -8.57 -3.30
N VAL A 305 -14.45 -8.95 -4.22
CA VAL A 305 -14.72 -10.37 -4.53
C VAL A 305 -13.50 -10.91 -5.26
N ASN A 306 -12.55 -11.45 -4.51
CA ASN A 306 -11.22 -11.83 -5.00
C ASN A 306 -11.27 -13.08 -5.91
N PRO A 307 -10.96 -12.97 -7.23
CA PRO A 307 -10.76 -14.13 -8.09
C PRO A 307 -9.31 -14.66 -8.08
N CYS A 308 -8.35 -13.85 -7.62
CA CYS A 308 -6.91 -14.05 -7.77
C CYS A 308 -6.29 -14.69 -6.52
N LYS A 309 -5.92 -15.97 -6.61
CA LYS A 309 -5.18 -16.68 -5.54
C LYS A 309 -3.69 -16.38 -5.62
N VAL A 310 -2.97 -16.57 -4.50
CA VAL A 310 -1.49 -16.51 -4.45
C VAL A 310 -0.85 -17.35 -5.57
N ASP A 311 -1.46 -18.50 -5.91
CA ASP A 311 -0.99 -19.41 -6.96
C ASP A 311 -1.11 -18.82 -8.38
N GLU A 312 -1.99 -17.85 -8.60
CA GLU A 312 -2.20 -17.20 -9.91
C GLU A 312 -1.15 -16.10 -10.17
N LEU A 313 -0.50 -15.57 -9.12
CA LEU A 313 0.59 -14.59 -9.26
C LEU A 313 1.80 -15.13 -10.02
N VAL A 314 2.03 -16.45 -9.98
CA VAL A 314 3.22 -17.15 -10.52
C VAL A 314 2.93 -17.90 -11.83
N GLN A 315 1.68 -17.97 -12.30
CA GLN A 315 1.31 -18.71 -13.51
C GLN A 315 1.68 -18.00 -14.83
N GLY A 316 2.99 -17.91 -15.07
CA GLY A 316 3.60 -17.79 -16.40
C GLY A 316 4.40 -19.06 -16.79
N THR A 317 4.43 -20.08 -15.94
CA THR A 317 5.15 -21.33 -16.19
C THR A 317 4.22 -22.52 -15.97
N GLN A 318 3.93 -23.24 -17.06
CA GLN A 318 3.09 -24.42 -17.07
C GLN A 318 3.59 -25.48 -16.07
N ALA A 319 2.74 -25.83 -15.12
CA ALA A 319 2.73 -27.15 -14.50
C ALA A 319 1.33 -27.74 -14.72
N THR A 320 1.25 -28.73 -15.58
CA THR A 320 0.07 -29.53 -15.86
C THR A 320 -0.45 -30.14 -14.57
N THR A 321 -1.70 -29.81 -14.24
CA THR A 321 -2.51 -30.43 -13.20
C THR A 321 -2.73 -31.92 -13.50
N GLU A 322 -2.32 -32.79 -12.58
CA GLU A 322 -2.92 -34.12 -12.47
C GLU A 322 -4.19 -34.01 -11.62
N GLU A 323 -5.33 -34.18 -12.28
CA GLU A 323 -6.62 -34.41 -11.64
C GLU A 323 -6.58 -35.70 -10.82
N SER A 324 -6.50 -35.58 -9.50
CA SER A 324 -6.82 -36.69 -8.59
C SER A 324 -8.31 -36.61 -8.21
N ARG A 325 -9.08 -37.59 -8.70
CA ARG A 325 -10.48 -37.84 -8.30
C ARG A 325 -10.52 -38.30 -6.85
N VAL A 326 -11.08 -37.50 -5.94
CA VAL A 326 -11.48 -37.94 -4.59
C VAL A 326 -12.90 -38.51 -4.65
N ALA A 327 -13.09 -39.68 -4.05
CA ALA A 327 -14.33 -40.45 -4.05
C ALA A 327 -15.44 -39.81 -3.19
N ASN A 328 -16.69 -39.97 -3.63
CA ASN A 328 -17.88 -39.21 -3.20
C ASN A 328 -18.46 -39.48 -1.79
N ASP A 329 -17.87 -40.33 -0.94
CA ASP A 329 -18.53 -40.77 0.31
C ASP A 329 -17.72 -40.47 1.61
N LYS A 330 -16.64 -39.68 1.53
CA LYS A 330 -15.72 -39.49 2.67
C LYS A 330 -15.86 -38.09 3.28
N ILE A 331 -16.07 -38.02 4.59
CA ILE A 331 -16.03 -36.76 5.35
C ILE A 331 -14.58 -36.35 5.56
N VAL A 332 -14.25 -35.10 5.23
CA VAL A 332 -12.91 -34.52 5.44
C VAL A 332 -13.03 -33.30 6.33
N VAL A 333 -12.20 -33.21 7.37
CA VAL A 333 -12.27 -32.16 8.38
C VAL A 333 -10.93 -31.46 8.54
N PHE A 334 -10.96 -30.13 8.48
CA PHE A 334 -9.83 -29.26 8.77
C PHE A 334 -10.08 -28.51 10.08
N HIS A 335 -9.18 -28.63 11.06
CA HIS A 335 -9.41 -27.99 12.36
C HIS A 335 -8.14 -27.69 13.17
N ASN A 336 -8.24 -26.78 14.13
CA ASN A 336 -7.13 -26.40 15.02
C ASN A 336 -7.05 -27.20 16.34
N ASN A 337 -7.99 -28.13 16.60
CA ASN A 337 -8.04 -28.99 17.79
C ASN A 337 -8.18 -28.26 19.16
N VAL A 338 -8.26 -26.93 19.18
CA VAL A 338 -8.28 -26.13 20.42
C VAL A 338 -9.66 -25.50 20.68
N GLY A 339 -10.34 -25.06 19.62
CA GLY A 339 -11.63 -24.35 19.71
C GLY A 339 -12.77 -25.20 20.30
N THR A 340 -13.73 -24.54 20.96
CA THR A 340 -14.92 -25.20 21.54
C THR A 340 -15.72 -25.95 20.48
N MET A 341 -15.95 -25.33 19.32
CA MET A 341 -16.63 -25.96 18.18
C MET A 341 -15.88 -27.20 17.66
N CYS A 342 -14.54 -27.18 17.64
CA CYS A 342 -13.73 -28.35 17.24
C CYS A 342 -13.90 -29.50 18.24
N LYS A 343 -13.91 -29.20 19.54
CA LYS A 343 -14.12 -30.20 20.60
C LYS A 343 -15.53 -30.78 20.57
N GLU A 344 -16.52 -29.94 20.35
CA GLU A 344 -17.93 -30.33 20.22
C GLU A 344 -18.13 -31.23 19.00
N MET A 345 -17.56 -30.88 17.85
CA MET A 345 -17.59 -31.73 16.65
C MET A 345 -16.95 -33.09 16.91
N LYS A 346 -15.76 -33.14 17.53
CA LYS A 346 -15.09 -34.41 17.85
C LYS A 346 -15.90 -35.28 18.80
N ALA A 347 -16.54 -34.68 19.80
CA ALA A 347 -17.44 -35.39 20.71
C ALA A 347 -18.65 -35.97 19.97
N PHE A 348 -19.26 -35.15 19.10
CA PHE A 348 -20.41 -35.54 18.29
C PHE A 348 -20.10 -36.68 17.30
N PHE A 349 -18.99 -36.58 16.55
CA PHE A 349 -18.55 -37.63 15.62
C PHE A 349 -18.23 -38.93 16.35
N LYS A 350 -17.61 -38.85 17.53
CA LYS A 350 -17.35 -40.03 18.37
C LYS A 350 -18.63 -40.68 18.89
N GLU A 351 -19.60 -39.89 19.37
CA GLU A 351 -20.88 -40.39 19.89
C GLU A 351 -21.68 -41.11 18.80
N ASN A 352 -21.68 -40.55 17.58
CA ASN A 352 -22.41 -41.09 16.44
C ASN A 352 -21.60 -42.08 15.57
N LYS A 353 -20.36 -42.40 15.98
CA LYS A 353 -19.44 -43.31 15.26
C LYS A 353 -19.21 -42.92 13.79
N ILE A 354 -19.06 -41.63 13.55
CA ILE A 354 -18.78 -41.07 12.23
C ILE A 354 -17.27 -41.13 12.00
N GLU A 355 -16.84 -41.83 10.95
CA GLU A 355 -15.45 -41.82 10.50
C GLU A 355 -15.20 -40.62 9.59
N TYR A 356 -14.04 -39.99 9.75
CA TYR A 356 -13.65 -38.81 8.98
C TYR A 356 -12.13 -38.78 8.80
N GLU A 357 -11.68 -38.16 7.72
CA GLU A 357 -10.29 -37.76 7.51
C GLU A 357 -10.04 -36.44 8.23
N GLU A 358 -8.96 -36.36 9.00
CA GLU A 358 -8.60 -35.17 9.77
C GLU A 358 -7.31 -34.54 9.25
N HIS A 359 -7.33 -33.21 9.15
CA HIS A 359 -6.18 -32.37 8.87
C HIS A 359 -6.07 -31.30 9.95
N LEU A 360 -4.92 -31.22 10.59
CA LEU A 360 -4.63 -30.27 11.64
C LEU A 360 -3.91 -29.05 11.08
N THR A 361 -4.18 -27.86 11.64
CA THR A 361 -3.47 -26.62 11.28
C THR A 361 -1.95 -26.67 11.51
N THR A 362 -1.45 -27.73 12.16
CA THR A 362 -0.02 -27.99 12.37
C THR A 362 0.62 -28.81 11.26
N GLU A 363 -0.16 -29.32 10.29
CA GLU A 363 0.34 -30.06 9.13
C GLU A 363 0.97 -29.09 8.11
N PRO A 364 2.15 -29.40 7.55
CA PRO A 364 2.84 -28.52 6.61
C PRO A 364 2.04 -28.18 5.35
N ASP A 365 1.20 -29.10 4.89
CA ASP A 365 0.35 -29.01 3.69
C ASP A 365 -1.10 -28.63 4.01
N PHE A 366 -1.41 -28.29 5.27
CA PHE A 366 -2.77 -27.99 5.72
C PHE A 366 -3.46 -26.94 4.85
N THR A 367 -2.78 -25.83 4.59
CA THR A 367 -3.34 -24.69 3.86
C THR A 367 -3.60 -25.03 2.39
N GLU A 368 -2.64 -25.68 1.72
CA GLU A 368 -2.77 -26.10 0.33
C GLU A 368 -3.94 -27.09 0.19
N LEU A 369 -3.97 -28.10 1.07
CA LEU A 369 -5.00 -29.12 1.04
C LEU A 369 -6.37 -28.54 1.37
N PHE A 370 -6.48 -27.70 2.42
CA PHE A 370 -7.73 -27.01 2.76
C PHE A 370 -8.24 -26.18 1.58
N ASN A 371 -7.38 -25.41 0.93
CA ASN A 371 -7.75 -24.57 -0.20
C ASN A 371 -8.20 -25.40 -1.41
N SER A 372 -7.60 -26.58 -1.64
CA SER A 372 -8.05 -27.50 -2.68
C SER A 372 -9.48 -27.99 -2.45
N TYR A 373 -9.87 -28.24 -1.20
CA TYR A 373 -11.24 -28.63 -0.84
C TYR A 373 -12.19 -27.42 -0.88
N LYS A 374 -11.80 -26.30 -0.25
CA LYS A 374 -12.57 -25.05 -0.20
C LYS A 374 -12.91 -24.52 -1.59
N SER A 375 -11.99 -24.63 -2.56
CA SER A 375 -12.17 -24.12 -3.92
C SER A 375 -13.40 -24.63 -4.67
N LYS A 376 -13.98 -25.75 -4.22
CA LYS A 376 -15.17 -26.37 -4.81
C LYS A 376 -16.48 -25.76 -4.31
N PHE A 377 -16.41 -24.82 -3.36
CA PHE A 377 -17.56 -24.26 -2.67
C PHE A 377 -17.46 -22.74 -2.60
N GLU A 378 -18.50 -22.05 -3.08
CA GLU A 378 -18.56 -20.58 -3.02
C GLU A 378 -18.85 -20.08 -1.59
N GLN A 379 -19.62 -20.83 -0.82
CA GLN A 379 -20.02 -20.48 0.54
C GLN A 379 -20.15 -21.73 1.41
N SER A 380 -20.10 -21.50 2.72
CA SER A 380 -20.38 -22.54 3.71
C SER A 380 -21.81 -22.48 4.22
N GLU A 381 -22.40 -23.63 4.52
CA GLU A 381 -23.68 -23.78 5.22
C GLU A 381 -23.51 -23.87 6.75
N GLY A 382 -22.32 -23.53 7.27
CA GLY A 382 -21.98 -23.63 8.68
C GLY A 382 -22.41 -22.43 9.52
N VAL A 383 -21.78 -22.28 10.68
CA VAL A 383 -21.94 -21.12 11.56
C VAL A 383 -21.49 -19.83 10.85
N SER A 384 -20.48 -19.93 9.99
CA SER A 384 -20.06 -18.86 9.07
C SER A 384 -20.31 -19.29 7.63
N SER A 385 -20.86 -18.39 6.82
CA SER A 385 -20.98 -18.56 5.37
C SER A 385 -19.68 -18.28 4.62
N THR A 386 -18.73 -17.59 5.26
CA THR A 386 -17.48 -17.09 4.67
C THR A 386 -16.24 -17.84 5.14
N PHE A 387 -16.39 -19.05 5.69
CA PHE A 387 -15.29 -19.86 6.20
C PHE A 387 -14.51 -19.22 7.37
N GLY A 388 -15.20 -18.46 8.23
CA GLY A 388 -14.58 -17.73 9.34
C GLY A 388 -14.32 -18.54 10.62
N TYR A 389 -14.83 -19.78 10.72
CA TYR A 389 -14.73 -20.58 11.94
C TYR A 389 -14.28 -22.02 11.68
N TYR A 390 -13.36 -22.50 12.52
CA TYR A 390 -13.04 -23.93 12.64
C TYR A 390 -14.10 -24.67 13.48
N PRO A 391 -14.37 -25.95 13.20
CA PRO A 391 -13.79 -26.79 12.14
C PRO A 391 -14.41 -26.51 10.75
N PHE A 392 -13.70 -26.85 9.68
CA PHE A 392 -14.27 -26.93 8.33
C PHE A 392 -14.58 -28.39 8.00
N ILE A 393 -15.82 -28.71 7.70
CA ILE A 393 -16.31 -30.08 7.49
C ILE A 393 -16.82 -30.18 6.07
N PHE A 394 -16.12 -30.96 5.24
CA PHE A 394 -16.48 -31.25 3.85
C PHE A 394 -17.17 -32.61 3.78
N ILE A 395 -18.35 -32.64 3.18
CA ILE A 395 -19.16 -33.86 3.01
C ILE A 395 -20.00 -33.73 1.74
N GLU A 396 -19.82 -34.66 0.80
CA GLU A 396 -20.47 -34.64 -0.52
C GLU A 396 -20.33 -33.25 -1.21
N GLU A 397 -21.46 -32.64 -1.56
CA GLU A 397 -21.56 -31.30 -2.17
C GLU A 397 -21.81 -30.20 -1.12
N LYS A 398 -21.41 -30.41 0.14
CA LYS A 398 -21.59 -29.44 1.22
C LYS A 398 -20.33 -29.19 2.03
N VAL A 399 -20.24 -27.96 2.55
CA VAL A 399 -19.19 -27.57 3.49
C VAL A 399 -19.74 -26.75 4.66
N PHE A 400 -19.33 -27.09 5.87
CA PHE A 400 -19.69 -26.39 7.10
C PHE A 400 -18.46 -25.77 7.78
N SER A 401 -18.49 -24.46 8.02
CA SER A 401 -17.51 -23.70 8.79
C SER A 401 -18.06 -23.42 10.18
N GLY A 402 -17.38 -23.94 11.19
CA GLY A 402 -17.88 -23.99 12.56
C GLY A 402 -18.85 -25.14 12.76
N PHE A 403 -19.09 -25.49 14.03
CA PHE A 403 -19.93 -26.62 14.40
C PHE A 403 -20.88 -26.24 15.53
N ASN A 404 -22.13 -26.72 15.44
CA ASN A 404 -23.12 -26.68 16.50
C ASN A 404 -24.10 -27.88 16.36
N SER A 405 -25.06 -28.03 17.27
CA SER A 405 -26.01 -29.15 17.25
C SER A 405 -26.93 -29.19 16.02
N HIS A 406 -27.21 -28.04 15.41
CA HIS A 406 -28.00 -27.96 14.18
C HIS A 406 -27.21 -28.55 13.00
N ILE A 407 -25.96 -28.11 12.82
CA ILE A 407 -25.03 -28.64 11.81
C ILE A 407 -24.80 -30.14 12.01
N GLY A 408 -24.65 -30.60 13.26
CA GLY A 408 -24.56 -32.03 13.55
C GLY A 408 -25.78 -32.82 13.07
N SER A 409 -26.99 -32.27 13.23
CA SER A 409 -28.21 -32.90 12.73
C SER A 409 -28.24 -32.96 11.20
N ASP A 410 -27.79 -31.90 10.53
CA ASP A 410 -27.73 -31.85 9.06
C ASP A 410 -26.73 -32.88 8.52
N ILE A 411 -25.57 -33.03 9.16
CA ILE A 411 -24.57 -34.06 8.82
C ILE A 411 -25.19 -35.46 8.94
N LEU A 412 -25.95 -35.75 9.99
CA LEU A 412 -26.64 -37.04 10.12
C LEU A 412 -27.68 -37.26 9.04
N VAL A 413 -28.40 -36.21 8.61
CA VAL A 413 -29.36 -36.32 7.50
C VAL A 413 -28.65 -36.65 6.19
N ILE A 414 -27.47 -36.07 5.94
CA ILE A 414 -26.66 -36.35 4.76
C ILE A 414 -26.18 -37.82 4.77
N LEU A 415 -25.61 -38.27 5.89
CA LEU A 415 -25.05 -39.63 6.02
C LEU A 415 -26.08 -40.77 6.04
N ASN A 416 -27.37 -40.46 6.23
CA ASN A 416 -28.46 -41.44 6.25
C ASN A 416 -29.28 -41.46 4.94
N LYS A 417 -28.85 -40.73 3.90
CA LYS A 417 -29.38 -40.85 2.53
C LYS A 417 -28.70 -41.99 1.80
#